data_AF-A0A1Y4K3Q6-F1
#
_entry.id   AF-A0A1Y4K3Q6-F1
#
_cell.length_a   1.000
_cell.length_b   1.000
_cell.length_c   1.000
_cell.angle_alpha   90.00
_cell.angle_beta   90.00
_cell.angle_gamma   90.00
#
_symmetry.space_group_name_H-M   'P 1'
#
loop_
_entity.id
_entity.type
_entity.pdbx_description
1 polymer ?
#
loop_
_entity_poly.entity_id
_entity_poly.type
_entity_poly.pdbx_seq_one_letter_code
_entity_poly.pdbx_strand_id
1 'polypeptide(L)'
;MPALQIRDLPQGLYDELKLRAECEHRSLAQQATVAIEEHLRMVPPAEQPARQLTEEEERQARIAKRKAIFARIDAMPKAEIPEDFPTPEEIIRELRDSR
;
A
#
# COMPACT_ATOMS: atom_id res chain seq x y z
N MET A 1 5.04 14.31 3.44
CA MET A 1 4.76 13.56 4.69
C MET A 1 3.52 12.71 4.43
N PRO A 2 3.58 11.38 4.54
CA PRO A 2 2.37 10.55 4.43
C PRO A 2 1.40 10.90 5.56
N ALA A 3 0.11 10.99 5.25
CA ALA A 3 -0.93 11.22 6.24
C ALA A 3 -1.44 9.86 6.75
N LEU A 4 -1.37 9.63 8.06
CA LEU A 4 -1.94 8.46 8.72
C LEU A 4 -3.36 8.79 9.19
N GLN A 5 -4.34 8.01 8.74
CA GLN A 5 -5.73 8.09 9.23
C GLN A 5 -6.03 6.83 10.04
N ILE A 6 -6.42 7.02 11.31
CA ILE A 6 -6.85 5.93 12.18
C ILE A 6 -8.37 5.85 12.11
N ARG A 7 -8.90 4.72 11.61
CA ARG A 7 -10.35 4.46 11.54
C ARG A 7 -10.81 3.71 12.79
N ASP A 8 -12.05 3.95 13.18
CA ASP A 8 -12.72 3.24 14.29
C ASP A 8 -11.94 3.25 15.61
N LEU A 9 -11.30 4.39 15.92
CA LEU A 9 -10.56 4.56 17.17
C LEU A 9 -11.55 4.50 18.36
N PRO A 10 -11.37 3.58 19.32
CA PRO A 10 -12.25 3.49 20.48
C PRO A 10 -12.24 4.80 21.27
N GLN A 11 -13.43 5.25 21.70
CA GLN A 11 -13.59 6.54 22.37
C GLN A 11 -12.67 6.68 23.60
N GLY A 12 -12.56 5.64 24.42
CA GLY A 12 -11.67 5.67 25.60
C GLY A 12 -10.20 5.90 25.24
N LEU A 13 -9.71 5.32 24.15
CA LEU A 13 -8.33 5.51 23.71
C LEU A 13 -8.11 6.92 23.14
N TYR A 14 -9.11 7.48 22.46
CA TYR A 14 -9.09 8.89 22.05
C TYR A 14 -9.00 9.83 23.26
N ASP A 15 -9.81 9.58 24.29
CA ASP A 15 -9.84 10.41 25.51
C ASP A 15 -8.51 10.34 26.26
N GLU A 16 -7.90 9.16 26.38
CA GLU A 16 -6.57 8.98 26.96
C GLU A 16 -5.48 9.72 26.17
N LEU A 17 -5.50 9.64 24.84
CA LEU A 17 -4.57 10.35 23.97
C LEU A 17 -4.71 11.86 24.12
N LYS A 18 -5.96 12.35 24.18
CA LYS A 18 -6.26 13.77 24.36
C LYS A 18 -5.76 14.28 25.70
N LEU A 19 -6.03 13.54 26.79
CA LEU A 19 -5.58 13.90 28.13
C LEU A 19 -4.05 13.97 28.21
N ARG A 20 -3.34 13.00 27.63
CA ARG A 20 -1.87 13.05 27.55
C ARG A 20 -1.36 14.21 26.71
N ALA A 21 -2.02 14.52 25.59
CA ALA A 21 -1.65 15.65 24.74
C ALA A 21 -1.76 16.98 25.49
N GLU A 22 -2.83 17.16 26.28
CA GLU A 22 -3.03 18.34 27.12
C GLU A 22 -1.97 18.45 28.21
N CYS A 23 -1.67 17.35 28.92
CA CYS A 23 -0.62 17.33 29.96
C CYS A 23 0.78 17.64 29.41
N GLU A 24 1.09 17.17 28.20
CA GLU A 24 2.40 17.36 27.57
C GLU A 24 2.47 18.63 26.71
N HIS A 25 1.40 19.43 26.68
CA HIS A 25 1.27 20.62 25.84
C HIS A 25 1.55 20.37 24.34
N ARG A 26 1.10 19.22 23.84
CA ARG A 26 1.26 18.79 22.44
C ARG A 26 -0.07 18.81 21.71
N SER A 27 -0.02 18.93 20.39
CA SER A 27 -1.20 18.62 19.57
C SER A 27 -1.52 17.11 19.62
N LEU A 28 -2.77 16.75 19.39
CA LEU A 28 -3.20 15.34 19.37
C LEU A 28 -2.41 14.51 18.35
N ALA A 29 -2.12 15.09 17.17
CA ALA A 29 -1.33 14.43 16.14
C ALA A 29 0.12 14.16 16.60
N GLN A 30 0.75 15.14 17.26
CA GLN A 30 2.10 14.96 17.82
C GLN A 30 2.10 13.91 18.93
N GLN A 31 1.10 13.93 19.81
CA GLN A 31 0.99 12.94 20.88
C GLN A 31 0.78 11.52 20.32
N ALA A 32 0.01 11.38 19.24
CA ALA A 32 -0.13 10.11 18.53
C ALA A 32 1.20 9.63 17.95
N THR A 33 1.98 10.51 17.32
CA THR A 33 3.32 10.19 16.81
C THR A 33 4.25 9.71 17.93
N VAL A 34 4.32 10.45 19.05
CA VAL A 34 5.17 10.08 20.19
C VAL A 34 4.76 8.73 20.76
N ALA A 35 3.45 8.49 20.93
CA ALA A 35 2.95 7.22 21.43
C ALA A 35 3.34 6.04 20.51
N ILE A 36 3.29 6.23 19.18
CA ILE A 36 3.71 5.23 18.20
C ILE A 36 5.23 5.00 18.29
N GLU A 37 6.04 6.07 18.35
CA GLU A 37 7.50 5.97 18.46
C GLU A 37 7.94 5.25 19.75
N GLU A 38 7.33 5.58 20.88
CA GLU A 38 7.58 4.92 22.16
C GLU A 38 7.21 3.44 22.12
N HIS A 39 6.05 3.12 21.56
CA HIS A 39 5.63 1.73 21.39
C HIS A 39 6.61 0.93 20.52
N LEU A 40 7.03 1.49 19.38
CA LEU A 40 8.00 0.84 18.48
C LEU A 40 9.40 0.72 19.09
N ARG A 41 9.75 1.54 20.08
CA ARG A 41 11.01 1.41 20.83
C ARG A 41 10.94 0.33 21.90
N MET A 42 9.78 0.17 22.54
CA MET A 42 9.55 -0.81 23.62
C MET A 42 9.27 -2.22 23.12
N VAL A 43 8.61 -2.32 21.97
CA VAL A 43 8.48 -3.57 21.24
C VAL A 43 9.78 -3.72 20.46
N PRO A 44 10.76 -4.56 20.89
CA PRO A 44 11.82 -4.95 19.95
C PRO A 44 11.10 -5.41 18.69
N PRO A 45 11.60 -5.10 17.48
CA PRO A 45 10.97 -5.57 16.26
C PRO A 45 10.75 -7.05 16.50
N ALA A 46 9.48 -7.44 16.70
CA ALA A 46 9.20 -8.82 16.97
C ALA A 46 9.86 -9.55 15.80
N GLU A 47 10.38 -10.73 16.05
CA GLU A 47 10.59 -11.69 14.98
C GLU A 47 9.22 -12.06 14.36
N GLN A 48 8.37 -11.08 13.99
CA GLN A 48 7.85 -11.07 12.64
C GLN A 48 9.04 -11.46 11.78
N PRO A 49 8.96 -12.53 10.98
CA PRO A 49 9.99 -12.74 9.99
C PRO A 49 10.01 -11.44 9.22
N ALA A 50 11.05 -10.64 9.48
CA ALA A 50 11.46 -9.62 8.56
C ALA A 50 11.50 -10.40 7.26
N ARG A 51 10.67 -10.02 6.29
CA ARG A 51 10.89 -10.41 4.90
C ARG A 51 12.17 -9.71 4.46
N GLN A 52 13.26 -10.14 5.09
CA GLN A 52 14.64 -9.98 4.74
C GLN A 52 15.09 -11.40 4.38
N LEU A 53 14.35 -12.05 3.48
CA LEU A 53 15.06 -12.84 2.49
C LEU A 53 15.90 -11.80 1.74
N THR A 54 17.22 -11.98 1.81
CA THR A 54 18.22 -11.44 0.88
C THR A 54 17.55 -10.67 -0.27
N GLU A 55 17.46 -9.34 -0.15
CA GLU A 55 16.65 -8.49 -1.05
C GLU A 55 16.90 -8.80 -2.54
N GLU A 56 18.11 -9.26 -2.83
CA GLU A 56 18.57 -9.64 -4.15
C GLU A 56 17.94 -10.94 -4.65
N GLU A 57 17.86 -12.01 -3.87
CA GLU A 57 17.34 -13.30 -4.34
C GLU A 57 15.83 -13.25 -4.60
N GLU A 58 15.08 -12.56 -3.74
CA GLU A 58 13.65 -12.31 -4.00
C GLU A 58 13.44 -11.36 -5.18
N ARG A 59 14.28 -10.33 -5.32
CA ARG A 59 14.23 -9.42 -6.48
C ARG A 59 14.49 -10.20 -7.77
N GLN A 60 15.50 -11.06 -7.78
CA GLN A 60 15.80 -11.93 -8.93
C GLN A 60 14.66 -12.93 -9.17
N ALA A 61 14.07 -13.53 -8.14
CA ALA A 61 12.90 -14.41 -8.28
C ALA A 61 11.68 -13.68 -8.86
N ARG A 62 11.43 -12.43 -8.42
CA ARG A 62 10.36 -11.57 -8.98
C ARG A 62 10.63 -11.22 -10.44
N ILE A 63 11.86 -10.88 -10.80
CA ILE A 63 12.28 -10.59 -12.17
C ILE A 63 12.12 -11.84 -13.05
N ALA A 64 12.57 -13.00 -12.57
CA ALA A 64 12.45 -14.28 -13.27
C ALA A 64 10.99 -14.66 -13.49
N LYS A 65 10.14 -14.55 -12.46
CA LYS A 65 8.70 -14.80 -12.56
C LYS A 65 8.04 -13.86 -13.58
N ARG A 66 8.37 -12.57 -13.53
CA ARG A 66 7.86 -11.58 -14.49
C ARG A 66 8.28 -11.94 -15.92
N LYS A 67 9.56 -12.25 -16.16
CA LYS A 67 10.06 -12.68 -17.47
C LYS A 67 9.36 -13.94 -17.99
N ALA A 68 9.15 -14.94 -17.14
CA ALA A 68 8.45 -16.16 -17.51
C ALA A 68 6.98 -15.91 -17.90
N ILE A 69 6.30 -15.00 -17.20
CA ILE A 69 4.93 -14.58 -17.56
C ILE A 69 4.92 -13.90 -18.93
N PHE A 70 5.83 -12.95 -19.17
CA PHE A 70 5.91 -12.26 -20.47
C PHE A 70 6.25 -13.22 -21.61
N ALA A 71 7.22 -14.12 -21.43
CA ALA A 71 7.55 -15.14 -22.42
C ALA A 71 6.35 -16.05 -22.72
N ARG A 72 5.56 -16.40 -21.71
CA ARG A 72 4.31 -17.15 -21.89
C ARG A 72 3.27 -16.36 -22.68
N ILE A 73 3.13 -15.05 -22.44
CA ILE A 73 2.20 -14.19 -23.19
C ILE A 73 2.66 -14.05 -24.64
N ASP A 74 3.95 -13.85 -24.89
CA ASP A 74 4.52 -13.72 -26.23
C ASP A 74 4.39 -15.00 -27.06
N ALA A 75 4.43 -16.16 -26.39
CA ALA A 75 4.21 -17.46 -27.02
C ALA A 75 2.73 -17.76 -27.32
N MET A 76 1.79 -16.98 -26.78
CA MET A 76 0.38 -17.14 -27.16
C MET A 76 0.15 -16.60 -28.57
N PRO A 77 -0.74 -17.24 -29.36
CA PRO A 77 -1.15 -16.69 -30.64
C PRO A 77 -1.71 -15.29 -30.42
N LYS A 78 -1.25 -14.33 -31.21
CA LYS A 78 -1.77 -12.97 -31.17
C LYS A 78 -3.25 -13.03 -31.53
N ALA A 79 -4.08 -12.33 -30.76
CA ALA A 79 -5.46 -12.13 -31.14
C ALA A 79 -5.49 -11.34 -32.45
N GLU A 80 -6.16 -11.88 -33.47
CA GLU A 80 -6.49 -11.13 -34.68
C GLU A 80 -7.61 -10.16 -34.31
N ILE A 81 -7.25 -8.89 -34.14
CA ILE A 81 -8.21 -7.84 -33.84
C ILE A 81 -8.75 -7.35 -35.19
N PRO A 82 -10.09 -7.37 -35.40
CA PRO A 82 -10.69 -6.81 -36.61
C PRO A 82 -10.28 -5.34 -36.81
N GLU A 83 -10.14 -4.89 -38.06
CA GLU A 83 -9.75 -3.50 -38.36
C GLU A 83 -10.76 -2.48 -37.82
N ASP A 84 -12.03 -2.85 -37.74
CA ASP A 84 -13.12 -2.01 -37.19
C ASP A 84 -13.21 -2.05 -35.66
N PHE A 85 -12.27 -2.71 -34.97
CA PHE A 85 -12.31 -2.78 -33.52
C PHE A 85 -12.00 -1.40 -32.91
N PRO A 86 -12.83 -0.92 -31.96
CA PRO A 86 -12.67 0.41 -31.41
C PRO A 86 -11.33 0.58 -30.70
N THR A 87 -10.75 1.76 -30.87
CA THR A 87 -9.50 2.11 -30.22
C THR A 87 -9.68 2.16 -28.69
N PRO A 88 -8.60 1.94 -27.91
CA PRO A 88 -8.67 2.07 -26.46
C PRO A 88 -9.26 3.40 -25.99
N GLU A 89 -8.97 4.49 -26.70
CA GLU A 89 -9.50 5.83 -26.42
C GLU A 89 -11.01 5.92 -26.63
N GLU A 90 -11.54 5.33 -27.70
CA GLU A 90 -12.98 5.27 -27.99
C GLU A 90 -13.73 4.46 -26.94
N ILE A 91 -13.18 3.31 -26.53
CA ILE A 91 -13.75 2.46 -25.47
C ILE A 91 -13.83 3.23 -24.14
N ILE A 92 -12.76 3.96 -23.77
CA ILE A 92 -12.72 4.73 -22.53
C ILE A 92 -13.72 5.89 -22.56
N ARG A 93 -13.89 6.54 -23.73
CA ARG A 93 -14.84 7.63 -23.91
C ARG A 93 -16.28 7.14 -23.79
N GLU A 94 -16.63 6.06 -24.47
CA GLU A 94 -17.98 5.47 -24.40
C GLU A 94 -18.34 5.07 -22.97
N LEU A 95 -17.41 4.47 -22.21
CA LEU A 95 -17.61 4.10 -20.80
C LEU A 95 -17.81 5.30 -19.86
N ARG A 96 -17.29 6.48 -20.21
CA ARG A 96 -17.51 7.71 -19.44
C ARG A 96 -18.86 8.34 -19.76
N ASP A 97 -19.25 8.31 -21.04
CA ASP A 97 -20.48 8.93 -21.53
C ASP A 97 -21.74 8.08 -21.19
N SER A 98 -21.55 6.83 -20.78
CA SER A 98 -22.62 5.89 -20.37
C SER A 98 -22.84 5.79 -18.85
N ARG A 99 -22.23 6.68 -18.05
CA ARG A 99 -22.46 6.84 -16.60
C ARG A 99 -23.29 8.08 -16.29
#